data_AF-A0A966TQ03-F1
#
_entry.id   AF-A0A966TQ03-F1
#
_cell.length_a   1.000
_cell.length_b   1.000
_cell.length_c   1.000
_cell.angle_alpha   90.00
_cell.angle_beta   90.00
_cell.angle_gamma   90.00
#
_symmetry.space_group_name_H-M   'P 1'
#
loop_
_entity.id
_entity.type
_entity.pdbx_description
1 polymer ?
#
loop_
_entity_poly.entity_id
_entity_poly.type
_entity_poly.pdbx_seq_one_letter_code
_entity_poly.pdbx_strand_id
1 'polypeptide(L)'
;MIYLLIPPLILGLNFPSFAAVEPGEEAPDFTLTDSKGTSHKLSDFRGKLVVLEWLNHECPFVKKHYSGGDMQKLQKEYTAKGVVWLSIISSAPGKQGHRTGP
;
A
#
# COMPACT_ATOMS: atom_id res chain seq x y z
N MET A 1 -53.90 -14.94 -20.38
CA MET A 1 -53.68 -13.82 -19.45
C MET A 1 -52.17 -13.63 -19.33
N ILE A 2 -51.66 -12.48 -19.76
CA ILE A 2 -50.23 -12.14 -19.85
C ILE A 2 -49.73 -11.82 -18.43
N TYR A 3 -48.73 -12.54 -17.93
CA TYR A 3 -47.93 -12.09 -16.79
C TYR A 3 -46.65 -11.44 -17.33
N LEU A 4 -46.53 -10.15 -17.04
CA LEU A 4 -45.42 -9.28 -17.35
C LEU A 4 -44.17 -9.74 -16.58
N LEU A 5 -43.12 -10.18 -17.29
CA LEU A 5 -41.81 -10.43 -16.71
C LEU A 5 -41.17 -9.08 -16.32
N ILE A 6 -41.10 -8.80 -15.03
CA ILE A 6 -40.30 -7.69 -14.49
C ILE A 6 -38.84 -8.18 -14.47
N PRO A 7 -37.92 -7.63 -15.28
CA PRO A 7 -36.51 -7.92 -15.08
C PRO A 7 -36.07 -7.26 -13.77
N PRO A 8 -35.25 -7.91 -12.93
CA PRO A 8 -34.72 -7.27 -11.75
C PRO A 8 -33.92 -6.06 -12.20
N LEU A 9 -34.34 -4.88 -11.74
CA LEU A 9 -33.60 -3.64 -11.83
C LEU A 9 -32.25 -3.87 -11.15
N ILE A 10 -31.22 -4.18 -11.93
CA ILE A 10 -29.83 -4.15 -11.49
C ILE A 10 -29.53 -2.67 -11.22
N LEU A 11 -29.71 -2.24 -9.97
CA LEU A 11 -29.13 -1.01 -9.47
C LEU A 11 -27.62 -1.16 -9.68
N GLY A 12 -27.08 -0.46 -10.68
CA GLY A 12 -25.65 -0.44 -10.95
C GLY A 12 -24.92 -0.02 -9.68
N LEU A 13 -24.23 -0.98 -9.04
CA LEU A 13 -23.26 -0.68 -8.00
C LEU A 13 -22.15 0.14 -8.69
N ASN A 14 -22.21 1.46 -8.52
CA ASN A 14 -21.08 2.33 -8.80
C ASN A 14 -20.00 1.98 -7.77
N PHE A 15 -19.14 1.03 -8.10
CA PHE A 15 -17.88 0.90 -7.39
C PHE A 15 -17.12 2.20 -7.66
N PRO A 16 -16.73 2.96 -6.62
CA PRO A 16 -15.85 4.10 -6.82
C PRO A 16 -14.59 3.56 -7.50
N SER A 17 -14.38 3.99 -8.74
CA SER A 17 -13.11 3.78 -9.42
C SER A 17 -12.09 4.60 -8.62
N PHE A 18 -11.14 3.93 -7.97
CA PHE A 18 -9.98 4.61 -7.40
C PHE A 18 -9.19 5.17 -8.58
N ALA A 19 -9.42 6.44 -8.91
CA ALA A 19 -8.58 7.19 -9.81
C ALA A 19 -7.14 7.17 -9.27
N ALA A 20 -6.16 7.24 -10.18
CA ALA A 20 -4.78 7.43 -9.77
C ALA A 20 -4.67 8.74 -8.99
N VAL A 21 -3.95 8.72 -7.88
CA VAL A 21 -3.70 9.92 -7.07
C VAL A 21 -2.80 10.85 -7.85
N GLU A 22 -3.26 12.08 -8.09
CA GLU A 22 -2.44 13.09 -8.75
C GLU A 22 -1.49 13.78 -7.76
N PRO A 23 -0.28 14.17 -8.17
CA PRO A 23 0.61 14.94 -7.31
C PRO A 23 -0.05 16.21 -6.77
N GLY A 24 -0.03 16.38 -5.44
CA GLY A 24 -0.64 17.51 -4.75
C GLY A 24 -2.02 17.20 -4.16
N GLU A 25 -2.66 16.08 -4.54
CA GLU A 25 -3.85 15.59 -3.85
C GLU A 25 -3.51 14.92 -2.52
N GLU A 26 -4.52 14.81 -1.65
CA GLU A 26 -4.36 14.05 -0.41
C GLU A 26 -4.14 12.56 -0.73
N ALA A 27 -3.13 11.95 -0.10
CA ALA A 27 -2.93 10.51 -0.20
C ALA A 27 -4.14 9.77 0.38
N PRO A 28 -4.71 8.76 -0.33
CA PRO A 28 -5.84 7.98 0.15
C PRO A 28 -5.50 7.31 1.48
N ASP A 29 -6.41 7.44 2.43
CA ASP A 29 -6.24 6.81 3.73
C ASP A 29 -6.43 5.29 3.64
N PHE A 30 -5.62 4.57 4.39
CA PHE A 30 -5.70 3.12 4.51
C PHE A 30 -5.22 2.69 5.89
N THR A 31 -5.63 1.50 6.30
CA THR A 31 -5.16 0.85 7.52
C THR A 31 -4.53 -0.48 7.17
N LEU A 32 -3.29 -0.70 7.60
CA LEU A 32 -2.56 -1.94 7.40
C LEU A 32 -1.95 -2.41 8.71
N THR A 33 -1.84 -3.73 8.87
CA THR A 33 -1.15 -4.34 10.00
C THR A 33 0.30 -4.60 9.62
N ASP A 34 1.24 -4.15 10.46
CA ASP A 34 2.65 -4.38 10.24
C ASP A 34 3.09 -5.82 10.59
N SER A 35 4.36 -6.11 10.36
CA SER A 35 4.97 -7.40 10.65
C SER A 35 4.96 -7.76 12.15
N LYS A 36 4.70 -6.82 13.05
CA LYS A 36 4.63 -7.03 14.50
C LYS A 36 3.19 -7.15 15.01
N GLY A 37 2.20 -7.14 14.13
CA GLY A 37 0.78 -7.19 14.50
C GLY A 37 0.20 -5.84 14.92
N THR A 38 0.93 -4.74 14.76
CA THR A 38 0.43 -3.39 15.06
C THR A 38 -0.30 -2.82 13.87
N SER A 39 -1.52 -2.32 14.09
CA SER A 39 -2.29 -1.64 13.05
C SER A 39 -1.86 -0.19 12.93
N HIS A 40 -1.64 0.27 11.71
CA HIS A 40 -1.28 1.65 11.39
C HIS A 40 -2.27 2.21 10.39
N LYS A 41 -2.85 3.38 10.67
CA LYS A 41 -3.65 4.13 9.71
C LYS A 41 -2.81 5.25 9.14
N LEU A 42 -2.84 5.46 7.82
CA LEU A 42 -2.00 6.48 7.17
C LEU A 42 -2.26 7.87 7.78
N SER A 43 -3.52 8.18 8.10
CA SER A 43 -3.91 9.42 8.77
C SER A 43 -3.26 9.65 10.15
N ASP A 44 -2.77 8.61 10.82
CA ASP A 44 -2.09 8.73 12.13
C ASP A 44 -0.76 9.48 12.00
N PHE A 45 -0.21 9.57 10.79
CA PHE A 45 1.05 10.25 10.48
C PHE A 45 0.86 11.67 9.91
N ARG A 46 -0.34 12.25 9.99
CA ARG A 46 -0.61 13.63 9.54
C ARG A 46 0.39 14.62 10.15
N GLY A 47 0.84 15.57 9.33
CA GLY A 47 1.85 16.56 9.72
C GLY A 47 3.29 16.05 9.67
N LYS A 48 3.52 14.78 9.32
CA LYS A 48 4.86 14.23 9.06
C LYS A 48 5.06 14.00 7.56
N LEU A 49 6.33 14.04 7.14
CA LEU A 49 6.70 13.47 5.85
C LEU A 49 6.67 11.95 5.97
N VAL A 50 5.94 11.30 5.07
CA VAL A 50 5.77 9.85 5.01
C VAL A 50 6.26 9.34 3.67
N VAL A 51 7.15 8.35 3.68
CA VAL A 51 7.57 7.60 2.51
C VAL A 51 6.88 6.24 2.53
N LEU A 52 6.15 5.94 1.46
CA LEU A 52 5.58 4.61 1.21
C LEU A 52 6.47 3.89 0.22
N GLU A 53 7.09 2.80 0.65
CA GLU A 53 7.99 1.99 -0.17
C GLU A 53 7.31 0.65 -0.48
N TRP A 54 7.09 0.34 -1.76
CA TRP A 54 6.65 -1.00 -2.15
C TRP A 54 7.84 -1.95 -2.24
N LEU A 55 7.88 -2.92 -1.31
CA LEU A 55 8.96 -3.87 -1.15
C LEU A 55 8.60 -5.24 -1.74
N ASN A 56 9.45 -5.71 -2.65
CA ASN A 56 9.51 -7.12 -3.04
C ASN A 56 10.93 -7.64 -2.81
N HIS A 57 11.16 -8.25 -1.65
CA HIS A 57 12.47 -8.74 -1.21
C HIS A 57 13.10 -9.84 -2.09
N GLU A 58 12.34 -10.46 -3.00
CA GLU A 58 12.84 -11.45 -3.95
C GLU A 58 13.14 -10.87 -5.34
N CYS A 59 12.64 -9.67 -5.64
CA CYS A 59 12.88 -8.99 -6.91
C CYS A 59 14.37 -8.67 -7.08
N PRO A 60 15.02 -9.03 -8.21
CA PRO A 60 16.45 -8.79 -8.41
C PRO A 60 16.84 -7.31 -8.34
N PHE A 61 15.96 -6.41 -8.76
CA PHE A 61 16.19 -4.96 -8.68
C PHE A 61 16.20 -4.47 -7.23
N VAL A 62 15.25 -4.93 -6.42
CA VAL A 62 15.20 -4.62 -4.98
C VAL A 62 16.41 -5.22 -4.28
N LYS A 63 16.70 -6.50 -4.53
CA LYS A 63 17.84 -7.21 -3.92
C LYS A 63 19.14 -6.46 -4.17
N LYS A 64 19.39 -5.97 -5.39
CA LYS A 64 20.58 -5.18 -5.71
C LYS A 64 20.75 -3.98 -4.77
N HIS A 65 19.71 -3.17 -4.59
CA HIS A 65 19.79 -1.95 -3.77
C HIS A 65 19.78 -2.24 -2.26
N TYR A 66 19.07 -3.28 -1.83
CA TYR A 66 19.07 -3.70 -0.43
C TYR A 66 20.37 -4.41 -0.01
N SER A 67 20.98 -5.23 -0.88
CA SER A 67 22.26 -5.89 -0.58
C SER A 67 23.45 -4.94 -0.71
N GLY A 68 23.34 -3.93 -1.60
CA GLY A 68 24.32 -2.85 -1.71
C GLY A 68 24.27 -1.83 -0.57
N GLY A 69 23.19 -1.83 0.23
CA GLY A 69 23.02 -0.90 1.35
C GLY A 69 22.45 0.48 0.97
N ASP A 70 22.12 0.70 -0.31
CA ASP A 70 21.59 1.98 -0.81
C ASP A 70 20.28 2.34 -0.09
N MET A 71 19.36 1.39 -0.02
CA MET A 71 18.05 1.62 0.61
C MET A 71 18.20 1.87 2.10
N GLN A 72 19.05 1.11 2.79
CA GLN A 72 19.28 1.25 4.22
C GLN A 72 19.95 2.59 4.54
N LYS A 73 20.84 3.09 3.67
CA LYS A 73 21.42 4.42 3.80
C LYS A 73 20.34 5.51 3.72
N LEU A 74 19.46 5.44 2.72
CA LEU A 74 18.35 6.40 2.56
C LEU A 74 17.38 6.33 3.75
N GLN A 75 16.94 5.13 4.11
CA GLN A 75 16.06 4.89 5.25
C GLN A 75 16.67 5.48 6.53
N LYS A 76 17.94 5.19 6.83
CA LYS A 76 18.64 5.74 8.00
C LYS A 76 18.74 7.27 7.96
N GLU A 77 19.09 7.84 6.81
CA GLU A 77 19.24 9.30 6.67
C GLU A 77 17.92 10.03 6.90
N TYR A 78 16.83 9.59 6.27
CA TYR A 78 15.56 10.29 6.33
C TYR A 78 14.81 10.04 7.65
N THR A 79 14.89 8.83 8.19
CA THR A 79 14.30 8.55 9.52
C THR A 79 15.02 9.35 10.62
N ALA A 80 16.33 9.59 10.51
CA ALA A 80 17.05 10.49 11.42
C ALA A 80 16.59 11.95 11.32
N LYS A 81 15.96 12.35 10.21
CA LYS A 81 15.33 13.67 10.01
C LYS A 81 13.84 13.69 10.40
N GLY A 82 13.33 12.62 11.01
CA GLY A 82 11.94 12.52 11.46
C GLY A 82 10.94 12.08 10.38
N VAL A 83 11.41 11.65 9.20
CA VAL A 83 10.55 11.06 8.16
C VAL A 83 10.05 9.70 8.64
N VAL A 84 8.75 9.43 8.45
CA VAL A 84 8.17 8.11 8.67
C VAL A 84 8.38 7.29 7.40
N TRP A 85 9.01 6.13 7.51
CA TRP A 85 9.26 5.24 6.37
C TRP A 85 8.49 3.93 6.55
N LEU A 86 7.55 3.66 5.65
CA LEU A 86 6.68 2.47 5.69
C LEU A 86 6.99 1.58 4.49
N SER A 87 7.66 0.44 4.72
CA SER A 87 7.85 -0.58 3.68
C SER A 87 6.64 -1.50 3.63
N ILE A 88 6.03 -1.62 2.46
CA ILE A 88 4.75 -2.30 2.19
C ILE A 88 4.99 -3.49 1.28
N ILE A 89 4.50 -4.67 1.68
CA ILE A 89 4.49 -5.86 0.84
C ILE A 89 3.07 -6.10 0.33
N SER A 90 2.86 -5.94 -0.97
CA SER A 90 1.56 -6.14 -1.62
C SER A 90 1.51 -7.37 -2.53
N SER A 91 2.57 -8.19 -2.54
CA SER A 91 2.61 -9.44 -3.30
C SER A 91 1.55 -10.43 -2.79
N ALA A 92 0.73 -10.95 -3.70
CA ALA A 92 -0.32 -11.92 -3.39
C ALA A 92 0.27 -13.27 -2.90
N PRO A 93 -0.47 -14.05 -2.08
CA PRO A 93 -0.04 -15.38 -1.66
C PRO A 93 0.40 -16.27 -2.83
N GLY A 94 1.53 -16.95 -2.67
CA GLY A 94 2.14 -17.79 -3.72
C GLY A 94 2.80 -17.00 -4.87
N LYS A 95 2.86 -15.68 -4.80
CA LYS A 95 3.62 -14.84 -5.74
C LYS A 95 4.95 -14.40 -5.12
N GLN A 96 5.92 -14.14 -6.01
CA GLN A 96 7.23 -13.65 -5.63
C GLN A 96 7.14 -12.41 -4.74
N GLY A 97 7.93 -12.38 -3.67
CA GLY A 97 8.00 -11.30 -2.71
C GLY A 97 6.97 -11.39 -1.60
N HIS A 98 6.01 -12.33 -1.68
CA HIS A 98 5.01 -12.51 -0.65
C HIS A 98 5.66 -12.87 0.69
N ARG A 99 5.35 -12.08 1.70
CA ARG A 99 5.70 -12.33 3.09
C ARG A 99 4.56 -11.87 3.96
N THR A 100 4.30 -12.63 5.00
CA THR A 100 3.65 -12.16 6.21
C THR A 100 4.72 -11.62 7.16
N GLY A 101 4.32 -11.03 8.29
CA GLY A 101 5.27 -10.78 9.39
C GLY A 101 5.99 -12.07 9.84
N PRO A 102 6.92 -12.01 10.82
CA PRO A 102 7.26 -13.21 11.58
C PRO A 102 6.04 -14.10 11.83
#